data_AF-A0A2V9L4Z3-F1
#
_entry.id   AF-A0A2V9L4Z3-F1
#
_cell.length_a   1.000
_cell.length_b   1.000
_cell.length_c   1.000
_cell.angle_alpha   90.00
_cell.angle_beta   90.00
_cell.angle_gamma   90.00
#
_symmetry.space_group_name_H-M   'P 1'
#
loop_
_entity.id
_entity.type
_entity.pdbx_description
1 polymer ?
#
loop_
_entity_poly.entity_id
_entity_poly.type
_entity_poly.pdbx_seq_one_letter_code
_entity_poly.pdbx_strand_id
1 'polypeptide(L)'
;MIDSNRLGLMMALVMLSALGSGLRGRAAQNPDQASDLASLQRAFKQPPEDSKIMMRWWWFGPSVTKPELEREMRAMKEGGIGGFEVQPAYPLALDDADHGFRNYPFLSDEFIEMLRFTSSKARELGLRMDLTLGSGWPYGGPSVPITQAAGKLRLEVATVKSGADRVPLPYLT
;
A
#
# COMPACT_ATOMS: atom_id res chain seq x y z
N MET A 1 34.31 -69.21 -2.00
CA MET A 1 34.06 -70.20 -3.08
C MET A 1 33.71 -71.50 -2.36
N ILE A 2 32.47 -72.00 -2.23
CA ILE A 2 31.15 -71.71 -2.81
C ILE A 2 30.11 -71.78 -1.68
N ASP A 3 29.06 -70.99 -1.86
CA ASP A 3 27.86 -70.76 -1.06
C ASP A 3 26.67 -71.16 -1.96
N SER A 4 25.62 -71.81 -1.45
CA SER A 4 24.46 -72.17 -2.30
C SER A 4 23.10 -72.19 -1.55
N ASN A 5 22.52 -70.99 -1.47
CA ASN A 5 21.10 -70.59 -1.49
C ASN A 5 20.08 -71.29 -0.55
N ARG A 6 19.57 -70.62 0.48
CA ARG A 6 18.60 -69.47 0.50
C ARG A 6 17.19 -69.86 0.08
N LEU A 7 16.28 -70.02 1.05
CA LEU A 7 15.28 -69.01 1.46
C LEU A 7 14.26 -69.68 2.40
N GLY A 8 14.01 -69.06 3.55
CA GLY A 8 12.79 -69.29 4.34
C GLY A 8 12.91 -70.34 5.44
N LEU A 9 13.52 -69.97 6.57
CA LEU A 9 13.38 -70.73 7.81
C LEU A 9 13.11 -69.79 8.99
N MET A 10 11.94 -69.99 9.60
CA MET A 10 11.61 -69.77 11.00
C MET A 10 11.83 -68.37 11.60
N MET A 11 10.74 -67.62 11.74
CA MET A 11 10.66 -66.45 12.63
C MET A 11 9.86 -66.85 13.87
N ALA A 12 10.57 -67.11 14.98
CA ALA A 12 10.02 -67.39 16.31
C ALA A 12 10.77 -66.56 17.37
N LEU A 13 10.12 -66.42 18.53
CA LEU A 13 10.41 -65.63 19.76
C LEU A 13 9.74 -64.25 19.77
N VAL A 14 8.64 -64.00 20.49
CA VAL A 14 8.23 -64.33 21.89
C VAL A 14 9.10 -63.67 22.96
N MET A 15 8.41 -62.93 23.83
CA MET A 15 8.69 -62.52 25.23
C MET A 15 8.77 -61.00 25.40
N LEU A 16 8.25 -60.34 26.44
CA LEU A 16 7.21 -60.56 27.45
C LEU A 16 7.27 -59.29 28.32
N SER A 17 6.11 -58.72 28.72
CA SER A 17 5.94 -57.80 29.87
C SER A 17 6.61 -56.40 29.74
N ALA A 18 6.17 -55.32 30.38
CA ALA A 18 5.18 -55.10 31.40
C ALA A 18 4.68 -53.64 31.33
N LEU A 19 3.55 -53.44 32.00
CA LEU A 19 2.89 -52.18 32.33
C LEU A 19 3.83 -51.08 32.85
N GLY A 20 3.43 -49.84 32.56
CA GLY A 20 3.36 -48.82 33.59
C GLY A 20 4.33 -47.65 33.44
N SER A 21 3.73 -46.47 33.53
CA SER A 21 4.32 -45.22 33.99
C SER A 21 4.99 -44.34 32.93
N GLY A 22 4.22 -43.34 32.52
CA GLY A 22 4.75 -42.04 32.12
C GLY A 22 4.39 -41.67 30.70
N LEU A 23 3.30 -40.90 30.54
CA LEU A 23 3.29 -39.85 29.53
C LEU A 23 4.43 -38.89 29.86
N ARG A 24 5.65 -39.22 29.43
CA ARG A 24 6.56 -38.17 28.99
C ARG A 24 5.99 -37.71 27.67
N GLY A 25 5.16 -36.67 27.75
CA GLY A 25 4.98 -35.78 26.62
C GLY A 25 6.37 -35.38 26.18
N ARG A 26 6.87 -36.06 25.14
CA ARG A 26 7.96 -35.54 24.34
C ARG A 26 7.32 -34.30 23.74
N ALA A 27 7.55 -33.14 24.36
CA ALA A 27 7.37 -31.89 23.67
C ALA A 27 8.14 -32.09 22.37
N ALA A 28 7.41 -32.29 21.27
CA ALA A 28 7.97 -32.17 19.95
C ALA A 28 8.45 -30.72 19.93
N GLN A 29 9.74 -30.52 20.22
CA GLN A 29 10.40 -29.30 19.85
C GLN A 29 10.30 -29.29 18.33
N ASN A 30 9.27 -28.60 17.83
CA ASN A 30 9.13 -28.32 16.41
C ASN A 30 10.43 -27.62 16.00
N PRO A 31 11.23 -28.21 15.10
CA PRO A 31 12.46 -27.59 14.63
C PRO A 31 12.21 -26.20 14.01
N ASP A 32 10.96 -25.95 13.59
CA ASP A 32 10.50 -24.70 12.98
C ASP A 32 10.54 -23.48 13.90
N GLN A 33 10.48 -23.63 15.24
CA GLN A 33 10.55 -22.49 16.18
C GLN A 33 11.98 -21.96 16.40
N ALA A 34 13.01 -22.76 16.12
CA ALA A 34 14.40 -22.31 16.25
C ALA A 34 14.89 -21.58 14.99
N SER A 35 14.33 -21.91 13.82
CA SER A 35 14.44 -21.08 12.59
C SER A 35 13.69 -19.75 12.69
N ASP A 36 12.81 -19.61 13.68
CA ASP A 36 11.87 -18.50 13.88
C ASP A 36 12.53 -17.30 14.59
N LEU A 37 13.05 -17.47 15.81
CA LEU A 37 13.53 -16.30 16.60
C LEU A 37 14.81 -15.66 16.06
N ALA A 38 15.79 -16.46 15.64
CA ALA A 38 17.06 -15.93 15.12
C ALA A 38 16.88 -15.19 13.79
N SER A 39 15.94 -15.67 12.95
CA SER A 39 15.58 -15.03 11.68
C SER A 39 14.81 -13.73 11.92
N LEU A 40 13.85 -13.74 12.85
CA LEU A 40 13.14 -12.52 13.28
C LEU A 40 14.09 -11.49 13.86
N GLN A 41 15.04 -11.90 14.73
CA GLN A 41 16.04 -10.98 15.27
C GLN A 41 16.93 -10.39 14.17
N ARG A 42 17.29 -11.19 13.15
CA ARG A 42 18.07 -10.71 12.00
C ARG A 42 17.26 -9.69 11.19
N ALA A 43 16.02 -10.01 10.83
CA ALA A 43 15.13 -9.11 10.09
C ALA A 43 14.80 -7.84 10.90
N PHE A 44 14.72 -7.92 12.22
CA PHE A 44 14.53 -6.75 13.06
C PHE A 44 15.76 -5.84 13.08
N LYS A 45 16.98 -6.41 13.15
CA LYS A 45 18.24 -5.66 13.08
C LYS A 45 18.53 -5.12 11.68
N GLN A 46 18.09 -5.82 10.65
CA GLN A 46 18.25 -5.50 9.24
C GLN A 46 16.91 -5.65 8.52
N PRO A 47 16.00 -4.66 8.67
CA PRO A 47 14.69 -4.70 8.05
C PRO A 47 14.77 -4.85 6.53
N PRO A 48 13.92 -5.68 5.91
CA PRO A 48 13.84 -5.72 4.45
C PRO A 48 13.33 -4.39 3.89
N GLU A 49 13.64 -4.10 2.63
CA GLU A 49 13.33 -2.81 2.00
C GLU A 49 11.82 -2.50 1.96
N ASP A 50 10.97 -3.53 1.89
CA ASP A 50 9.52 -3.38 1.89
C ASP A 50 8.94 -2.92 3.22
N SER A 51 9.70 -3.08 4.32
CA SER A 51 9.36 -2.61 5.67
C SER A 51 9.62 -1.13 5.88
N LYS A 52 10.33 -0.46 4.96
CA LYS A 52 10.58 0.98 5.06
C LYS A 52 9.29 1.76 4.88
N ILE A 53 9.17 2.86 5.63
CA ILE A 53 8.00 3.75 5.54
C ILE A 53 7.88 4.37 4.15
N MET A 54 6.64 4.72 3.80
CA MET A 54 6.32 5.57 2.65
C MET A 54 5.88 6.93 3.18
N MET A 55 6.02 7.97 2.36
CA MET A 55 5.46 9.29 2.68
C MET A 55 4.52 9.78 1.59
N ARG A 56 3.63 10.68 1.97
CA ARG A 56 2.82 11.45 1.03
C ARG A 56 3.51 12.78 0.76
N TRP A 57 3.75 13.08 -0.51
CA TRP A 57 4.52 14.24 -0.95
C TRP A 57 3.62 15.15 -1.77
N TRP A 58 3.28 16.30 -1.18
CA TRP A 58 2.36 17.27 -1.77
C TRP A 58 3.09 18.19 -2.74
N TRP A 59 2.61 18.22 -3.98
CA TRP A 59 3.04 19.17 -4.99
C TRP A 59 1.95 20.23 -5.15
N PHE A 60 2.07 21.34 -4.43
CA PHE A 60 1.16 22.47 -4.57
C PHE A 60 1.40 23.17 -5.90
N GLY A 61 0.35 23.36 -6.69
CA GLY A 61 0.44 24.01 -8.00
C GLY A 61 1.43 23.33 -8.96
N PRO A 62 1.62 22.01 -8.82
CA PRO A 62 2.80 21.29 -9.28
C PRO A 62 4.07 22.11 -9.54
N SER A 63 4.39 23.08 -8.69
CA SER A 63 5.42 24.10 -8.93
C SER A 63 6.80 23.56 -8.55
N VAL A 64 7.22 22.50 -9.22
CA VAL A 64 8.40 21.71 -8.87
C VAL A 64 9.50 21.84 -9.93
N THR A 65 10.75 21.65 -9.52
CA THR A 65 11.90 21.66 -10.43
C THR A 65 12.69 20.35 -10.36
N LYS A 66 13.27 19.89 -11.48
CA LYS A 66 14.09 18.66 -11.49
C LYS A 66 15.20 18.65 -10.42
N PRO A 67 15.97 19.74 -10.20
CA PRO A 67 17.00 19.77 -9.15
C PRO A 67 16.43 19.62 -7.75
N GLU A 68 15.31 20.27 -7.45
CA GLU A 68 14.64 20.16 -6.15
C GLU A 68 14.11 18.75 -5.93
N LEU A 69 13.41 18.19 -6.93
CA LEU A 69 12.88 16.83 -6.88
C LEU A 69 13.98 15.81 -6.58
N GLU A 70 15.12 15.91 -7.26
CA GLU A 70 16.26 15.03 -7.01
C GLU A 70 16.85 15.21 -5.61
N ARG A 71 17.04 16.46 -5.17
CA ARG A 71 17.53 16.77 -3.81
C ARG A 71 16.62 16.15 -2.75
N GLU A 72 15.31 16.31 -2.88
CA GLU A 72 14.34 15.78 -1.92
C GLU A 72 14.31 14.27 -1.91
N MET A 73 14.30 13.60 -3.08
CA MET A 73 14.37 12.14 -3.14
C MET A 73 15.65 11.59 -2.53
N ARG A 74 16.80 12.26 -2.71
CA ARG A 74 18.06 11.87 -2.03
C ARG A 74 17.94 12.00 -0.53
N ALA A 75 17.39 13.11 -0.03
CA ALA A 75 17.15 13.31 1.39
C ALA A 75 16.19 12.24 1.97
N MET A 76 15.15 11.83 1.22
CA MET A 76 14.27 10.73 1.62
C MET A 76 15.05 9.41 1.75
N LYS A 77 15.88 9.08 0.75
CA LYS A 77 16.69 7.85 0.77
C LYS A 77 17.68 7.84 1.93
N GLU A 78 18.38 8.95 2.16
CA GLU A 78 19.31 9.14 3.28
C GLU A 78 18.61 9.04 4.64
N GLY A 79 17.38 9.55 4.72
CA GLY A 79 16.52 9.46 5.91
C GLY A 79 15.91 8.07 6.16
N GLY A 80 16.20 7.07 5.32
CA GLY A 80 15.68 5.71 5.47
C GLY A 80 14.24 5.50 4.99
N ILE A 81 13.67 6.47 4.25
CA ILE A 81 12.36 6.31 3.61
C ILE A 81 12.48 5.37 2.40
N GLY A 82 11.52 4.46 2.28
CA GLY A 82 11.47 3.46 1.20
C GLY A 82 10.79 3.95 -0.06
N GLY A 83 10.14 5.11 -0.03
CA GLY A 83 9.44 5.68 -1.17
C GLY A 83 8.40 6.73 -0.78
N PHE A 84 7.65 7.16 -1.79
CA PHE A 84 6.67 8.24 -1.64
C PHE A 84 5.47 8.06 -2.58
N GLU A 85 4.36 8.70 -2.23
CA GLU A 85 3.19 8.94 -3.06
C GLU A 85 3.19 10.41 -3.49
N VAL A 86 3.25 10.69 -4.79
CA VAL A 86 3.07 12.05 -5.29
C VAL A 86 1.58 12.39 -5.24
N GLN A 87 1.24 13.53 -4.63
CA GLN A 87 -0.11 14.06 -4.61
C GLN A 87 -0.11 15.52 -5.11
N PRO A 88 -0.54 15.76 -6.36
CA PRO A 88 -0.78 17.10 -6.85
C PRO A 88 -1.89 17.79 -6.06
N ALA A 89 -1.70 19.06 -5.73
CA ALA A 89 -2.64 19.90 -5.01
C ALA A 89 -2.78 21.28 -5.69
N TYR A 90 -3.71 22.09 -5.19
CA TYR A 90 -3.93 23.45 -5.66
C TYR A 90 -2.67 24.32 -5.48
N PRO A 91 -2.49 25.38 -6.29
CA PRO A 91 -1.38 26.32 -6.11
C PRO A 91 -1.50 27.11 -4.82
N LEU A 92 -0.39 27.33 -4.12
CA LEU A 92 -0.30 28.22 -2.95
C LEU A 92 0.09 29.66 -3.33
N ALA A 93 0.57 29.87 -4.55
CA ALA A 93 0.94 31.17 -5.11
C ALA A 93 0.61 31.20 -6.61
N LEU A 94 0.42 32.40 -7.14
CA LEU A 94 0.26 32.61 -8.59
C LEU A 94 1.62 32.53 -9.29
N ASP A 95 1.58 32.32 -10.61
CA ASP A 95 2.78 32.37 -11.44
C ASP A 95 3.50 33.71 -11.28
N ASP A 96 4.82 33.67 -11.17
CA ASP A 96 5.70 34.82 -11.06
C ASP A 96 6.90 34.60 -11.98
N ALA A 97 6.77 35.13 -13.20
CA ALA A 97 7.77 34.97 -14.26
C ALA A 97 9.09 35.65 -13.94
N ASP A 98 9.07 36.76 -13.18
CA ASP A 98 10.28 37.52 -12.83
C ASP A 98 11.19 36.73 -11.89
N HIS A 99 10.59 35.86 -11.07
CA HIS A 99 11.30 34.96 -10.15
C HIS A 99 11.36 33.50 -10.63
N GLY A 100 10.88 33.21 -11.84
CA GLY A 100 10.86 31.87 -12.43
C GLY A 100 9.93 30.88 -11.74
N PHE A 101 8.97 31.36 -10.93
CA PHE A 101 7.97 30.53 -10.29
C PHE A 101 6.80 30.30 -11.23
N ARG A 102 6.43 29.03 -11.44
CA ARG A 102 5.33 28.67 -12.32
C ARG A 102 4.60 27.45 -11.78
N ASN A 103 3.28 27.48 -11.88
CA ASN A 103 2.45 26.33 -11.61
C ASN A 103 2.22 25.54 -12.90
N TYR A 104 2.34 24.21 -12.85
CA TYR A 104 2.00 23.37 -14.01
C TYR A 104 0.54 22.92 -13.92
N PRO A 105 -0.30 23.21 -14.93
CA PRO A 105 -1.67 22.72 -14.97
C PRO A 105 -1.71 21.20 -14.86
N PHE A 106 -2.69 20.67 -14.13
CA PHE A 106 -2.87 19.23 -13.97
C PHE A 106 -3.04 18.56 -15.34
N LEU A 107 -2.25 17.51 -15.61
CA LEU A 107 -2.15 16.80 -16.89
C LEU A 107 -1.55 17.61 -18.07
N SER A 108 -0.91 18.76 -17.83
CA SER A 108 -0.10 19.40 -18.88
C SER A 108 1.15 18.58 -19.21
N ASP A 109 1.76 18.84 -20.37
CA ASP A 109 2.98 18.15 -20.78
C ASP A 109 4.13 18.36 -19.78
N GLU A 110 4.25 19.57 -19.20
CA GLU A 110 5.25 19.87 -18.16
C GLU A 110 5.01 19.08 -16.88
N PHE A 111 3.76 18.99 -16.44
CA PHE A 111 3.39 18.17 -15.28
C PHE A 111 3.75 16.69 -15.50
N ILE A 112 3.41 16.15 -16.68
CA ILE A 112 3.72 14.76 -17.04
C ILE A 112 5.24 14.54 -17.14
N GLU A 113 6.00 15.53 -17.63
CA GLU A 113 7.45 15.46 -17.68
C GLU A 113 8.09 15.46 -16.28
N MET A 114 7.56 16.25 -15.34
CA MET A 114 8.03 16.20 -13.93
C MET A 114 7.73 14.85 -13.28
N LEU A 115 6.56 14.25 -13.55
CA LEU A 115 6.25 12.89 -13.09
C LEU A 115 7.18 11.85 -13.71
N ARG A 116 7.48 11.95 -15.01
CA ARG A 116 8.41 11.06 -15.71
C ARG A 116 9.81 11.14 -15.12
N PHE A 117 10.32 12.35 -14.90
CA PHE A 117 11.60 12.57 -14.23
C PHE A 117 11.61 11.94 -12.84
N THR A 118 10.59 12.22 -12.03
CA THR A 118 10.46 11.72 -10.66
C THR A 118 10.44 10.19 -10.62
N SER A 119 9.65 9.55 -11.49
CA SER A 119 9.59 8.08 -11.59
C SER A 119 10.92 7.47 -12.00
N SER A 120 11.63 8.12 -12.92
CA SER A 120 12.93 7.63 -13.41
C SER A 120 13.98 7.73 -12.31
N LYS A 121 14.03 8.88 -11.63
CA LYS A 121 14.97 9.12 -10.52
C LYS A 121 14.66 8.26 -9.29
N ALA A 122 13.39 8.06 -8.95
CA ALA A 122 13.00 7.16 -7.86
C ALA A 122 13.52 5.74 -8.11
N ARG A 123 13.40 5.24 -9.35
CA ARG A 123 13.94 3.93 -9.76
C ARG A 123 15.47 3.87 -9.61
N GLU A 124 16.18 4.91 -10.04
CA GLU A 124 17.64 5.00 -9.89
C GLU A 124 18.08 4.96 -8.41
N LEU A 125 17.31 5.61 -7.53
CA LEU A 125 17.60 5.67 -6.09
C LEU A 125 17.09 4.45 -5.30
N GLY A 126 16.38 3.52 -5.95
CA GLY A 126 15.73 2.40 -5.30
C GLY A 126 14.65 2.85 -4.31
N LEU A 127 13.86 3.85 -4.70
CA LEU A 127 12.66 4.32 -4.01
C LEU A 127 11.42 3.79 -4.73
N ARG A 128 10.41 3.38 -3.95
CA ARG A 128 9.07 3.13 -4.48
C ARG A 128 8.38 4.46 -4.77
N MET A 129 7.64 4.54 -5.87
CA MET A 129 6.82 5.69 -6.21
C MET A 129 5.39 5.26 -6.45
N ASP A 130 4.47 5.96 -5.82
CA ASP A 130 3.03 5.91 -6.08
C ASP A 130 2.53 7.29 -6.53
N LEU A 131 1.32 7.35 -7.07
CA LEU A 131 0.68 8.58 -7.55
C LEU A 131 -0.80 8.57 -7.15
N THR A 132 -1.25 9.62 -6.47
CA THR A 132 -2.67 9.84 -6.24
C THR A 132 -3.41 9.95 -7.57
N LEU A 133 -4.41 9.10 -7.77
CA LEU A 133 -5.23 9.12 -8.98
C LEU A 133 -6.10 10.39 -9.06
N GLY A 134 -6.47 10.81 -10.27
CA GLY A 134 -7.26 12.02 -10.48
C GLY A 134 -6.55 13.30 -10.00
N SER A 135 -7.28 14.41 -9.92
CA SER A 135 -6.71 15.72 -9.55
C SER A 135 -6.51 15.92 -8.04
N GLY A 136 -6.43 14.83 -7.26
CA GLY A 136 -6.38 14.87 -5.80
C GLY A 136 -7.70 14.47 -5.13
N TRP A 137 -7.94 14.98 -3.92
CA TRP A 137 -9.12 14.67 -3.12
C TRP A 137 -10.05 15.89 -2.99
N PRO A 138 -11.38 15.75 -3.21
CA PRO A 138 -12.09 14.53 -3.63
C PRO A 138 -11.78 14.13 -5.08
N TYR A 139 -11.85 12.82 -5.37
CA TYR A 139 -11.70 12.33 -6.74
C TYR A 139 -12.77 12.92 -7.67
N GLY A 140 -12.36 13.32 -8.86
CA GLY A 140 -13.24 13.89 -9.87
C GLY A 140 -12.42 14.51 -11.00
N GLY A 141 -13.10 15.32 -11.82
CA GLY A 141 -12.46 16.07 -12.88
C GLY A 141 -13.51 16.62 -13.86
N PRO A 142 -13.10 17.55 -14.74
CA PRO A 142 -14.00 18.14 -15.75
C PRO A 142 -14.57 17.11 -16.74
N SER A 143 -13.96 15.92 -16.82
CA SER A 143 -14.44 14.80 -17.62
C SER A 143 -15.60 14.02 -16.98
N VAL A 144 -15.89 14.22 -15.69
CA VAL A 144 -16.98 13.54 -14.99
C VAL A 144 -18.24 14.41 -15.06
N PRO A 145 -19.29 14.00 -15.80
CA PRO A 145 -20.52 14.79 -15.89
C PRO A 145 -21.26 14.83 -14.55
N ILE A 146 -22.06 15.88 -14.34
CA ILE A 146 -22.85 16.05 -13.10
C ILE A 146 -23.80 14.87 -12.82
N THR A 147 -24.24 14.17 -13.87
CA THR A 147 -25.08 12.97 -13.78
C THR A 147 -24.36 11.74 -13.19
N GLN A 148 -23.04 11.80 -13.06
CA GLN A 148 -22.19 10.77 -12.44
C GLN A 148 -21.51 11.26 -11.15
N ALA A 149 -21.79 12.49 -10.72
CA ALA A 149 -21.25 13.01 -9.46
C ALA A 149 -21.84 12.25 -8.26
N ALA A 150 -21.10 12.24 -7.14
CA ALA A 150 -21.61 11.68 -5.89
C ALA A 150 -22.94 12.35 -5.50
N GLY A 151 -23.99 11.56 -5.43
CA GLY A 151 -25.33 12.03 -5.05
C GLY A 151 -25.41 12.36 -3.56
N LYS A 152 -26.39 13.18 -3.19
CA LYS A 152 -26.79 13.39 -1.79
C LYS A 152 -28.26 13.11 -1.62
N LEU A 153 -28.64 12.47 -0.52
CA LEU A 153 -30.04 12.37 -0.13
C LEU A 153 -30.53 13.76 0.28
N ARG A 154 -31.64 14.20 -0.30
CA ARG A 154 -32.36 15.40 0.13
C ARG A 154 -33.72 14.97 0.66
N LEU A 155 -34.09 15.46 1.84
CA LEU A 155 -35.37 15.17 2.47
C LEU A 155 -36.14 16.49 2.63
N GLU A 156 -37.33 16.55 2.03
CA GLU A 156 -38.29 17.63 2.25
C GLU A 156 -39.47 17.08 3.04
N VAL A 157 -39.78 17.72 4.16
CA VAL A 157 -40.88 17.33 5.04
C VAL A 157 -41.97 18.38 4.97
N ALA A 158 -43.15 17.99 4.49
CA ALA A 158 -44.31 18.86 4.42
C ALA A 158 -45.39 18.37 5.40
N THR A 159 -46.03 19.32 6.10
CA THR A 159 -47.21 19.01 6.92
C THR A 159 -48.45 18.94 6.02
N VAL A 160 -49.20 17.84 6.12
CA VAL A 160 -50.41 17.61 5.33
C VAL A 160 -51.66 17.83 6.19
N LYS A 161 -52.69 18.49 5.63
CA LYS A 161 -53.97 18.68 6.31
C LYS A 161 -54.72 17.36 6.44
N SER A 162 -55.34 17.11 7.60
CA SER A 162 -56.20 15.94 7.81
C SER A 162 -57.32 15.89 6.77
N GLY A 163 -57.57 14.71 6.20
CA GLY A 163 -58.58 14.50 5.16
C GLY A 163 -58.16 14.92 3.75
N ALA A 164 -56.93 15.40 3.54
CA ALA A 164 -56.41 15.65 2.20
C ALA A 164 -56.15 14.33 1.47
N ASP A 165 -56.70 14.21 0.26
CA ASP A 165 -56.50 13.08 -0.67
C ASP A 165 -55.41 13.38 -1.72
N ARG A 166 -55.01 14.66 -1.88
CA ARG A 166 -53.97 15.11 -2.81
C ARG A 166 -53.14 16.23 -2.18
N VAL A 167 -51.82 16.16 -2.40
CA VAL A 167 -50.85 17.17 -1.94
C VAL A 167 -49.86 17.44 -3.07
N PRO A 168 -49.52 18.70 -3.38
CA PRO A 168 -48.46 18.98 -4.35
C PRO A 168 -47.11 18.47 -3.84
N LEU A 169 -46.32 17.86 -4.73
CA LEU A 169 -44.96 17.46 -4.40
C LEU A 169 -44.10 18.69 -4.13
N PRO A 170 -43.29 18.72 -3.05
CA PRO A 170 -42.31 19.78 -2.84
C PRO A 170 -41.31 19.82 -4.00
N TYR A 171 -40.95 21.03 -4.45
CA TYR A 171 -39.90 21.20 -5.45
C TYR A 171 -38.54 21.08 -4.79
N LEU A 172 -37.69 20.20 -5.31
CA LEU A 172 -36.27 20.12 -4.95
C LEU A 172 -35.49 21.07 -5.88
N THR A 173 -35.13 22.27 -5.41
CA THR A 173 -34.13 23.15 -6.06
C THR A 173 -32.72 22.75 -5.66
#